data_AF-A0A7Y4XYX1-F1
#
_entry.id   AF-A0A7Y4XYX1-F1
#
_cell.length_a   1.000
_cell.length_b   1.000
_cell.length_c   1.000
_cell.angle_alpha   90.00
_cell.angle_beta   90.00
_cell.angle_gamma   90.00
#
_symmetry.space_group_name_H-M   'P 1'
#
loop_
_entity.id
_entity.type
_entity.pdbx_description
1 polymer ?
#
loop_
_entity_poly.entity_id
_entity_poly.type
_entity_poly.pdbx_seq_one_letter_code
_entity_poly.pdbx_strand_id
1 'polypeptide(L)'
;MFKKTKIAAATVALLSVAAVQNASAVAIDESGQNAQVLVFPYYNTNNGFQSAYNIRNTTNQTKAVKVRIRESKLSNDVLDFNVYMSPQDHFSFTLAPNTTGQAVISTNDTTCTFPAIPAAGQVLKGTVYTNTTDADTREGYVEVIEMGVVTETTVISGVKHASGTPANCGAVKTAWTTGLFTEGGANSIVGGVNDTTNPPKGIKAPGGGLSGWSFLLDVNKGNANVAMPVAIRNYQTTIGQHYLSSNYHTFLLPSLASGNVLDSTVMNNAGLASITTPFGPTADYVLTPAGKAEVALANGSINVPDSSGINAYPIAHVLAATAITNDYLVTSLTTPDAAGTDWVITFPMRKHGIFSSTQTSNIVSPTTGIASVIINANSTATDIKMGGAFYNREEAQNVITGGDEFSPVSTSPVDILPREVNILSFGLKGGTTASRVLNSSYTKNYGVDYMNGWGTILLDASATNDTASFAKIKGVPVIGFAAIRGNYAAEATSVIGESIPHTFTRNR
;
A
#
# COMPACT_ATOMS: atom_id res chain seq x y z
N MET A 1 12.37 62.61 11.33
CA MET A 1 12.51 62.08 9.95
C MET A 1 13.20 60.74 10.04
N PHE A 2 12.46 59.62 9.96
CA PHE A 2 12.96 58.27 9.58
C PHE A 2 11.71 57.45 9.28
N LYS A 3 11.37 57.32 7.99
CA LYS A 3 10.20 56.59 7.50
C LYS A 3 10.50 55.09 7.52
N LYS A 4 9.65 54.31 8.19
CA LYS A 4 9.69 52.84 8.20
C LYS A 4 9.36 52.31 6.81
N THR A 5 10.34 51.73 6.11
CA THR A 5 10.16 50.94 4.90
C THR A 5 9.65 49.55 5.28
N LYS A 6 8.36 49.28 5.00
CA LYS A 6 7.81 47.92 5.03
C LYS A 6 8.23 47.22 3.73
N ILE A 7 9.04 46.19 3.84
CA ILE A 7 9.29 45.23 2.74
C ILE A 7 8.01 44.41 2.60
N ALA A 8 7.28 44.62 1.49
CA ALA A 8 6.16 43.79 1.11
C ALA A 8 6.71 42.53 0.43
N ALA A 9 6.64 41.40 1.12
CA ALA A 9 6.82 40.09 0.51
C ALA A 9 5.61 39.81 -0.39
N ALA A 10 5.82 39.77 -1.71
CA ALA A 10 4.80 39.40 -2.67
C ALA A 10 4.60 37.86 -2.62
N THR A 11 3.64 37.41 -1.81
CA THR A 11 3.08 36.06 -1.95
C THR A 11 2.16 36.06 -3.18
N VAL A 12 2.67 35.58 -4.30
CA VAL A 12 1.85 35.27 -5.47
C VAL A 12 1.16 33.93 -5.19
N ALA A 13 -0.04 33.99 -4.63
CA ALA A 13 -0.97 32.88 -4.61
C ALA A 13 -1.62 32.77 -6.00
N LEU A 14 -1.06 31.90 -6.86
CA LEU A 14 -1.70 31.52 -8.13
C LEU A 14 -2.75 30.43 -7.84
N LEU A 15 -3.91 30.85 -7.35
CA LEU A 15 -5.15 30.08 -7.41
C LEU A 15 -5.78 30.29 -8.78
N SER A 16 -5.29 29.58 -9.80
CA SER A 16 -6.01 29.42 -11.07
C SER A 16 -6.79 28.12 -11.01
N VAL A 17 -8.02 28.19 -10.50
CA VAL A 17 -9.02 27.11 -10.62
C VAL A 17 -9.55 27.13 -12.05
N ALA A 18 -8.85 26.45 -12.97
CA ALA A 18 -9.47 26.02 -14.21
C ALA A 18 -10.33 24.79 -13.88
N ALA A 19 -11.64 25.00 -13.76
CA ALA A 19 -12.62 23.92 -13.67
C ALA A 19 -12.68 23.18 -15.01
N VAL A 20 -11.76 22.25 -15.22
CA VAL A 20 -11.91 21.24 -16.28
C VAL A 20 -12.90 20.21 -15.75
N GLN A 21 -14.08 20.16 -16.38
CA GLN A 21 -15.03 19.07 -16.18
C GLN A 21 -14.45 17.79 -16.79
N ASN A 22 -13.57 17.12 -16.07
CA ASN A 22 -13.23 15.73 -16.36
C ASN A 22 -13.92 14.86 -15.31
N ALA A 23 -14.44 13.71 -15.75
CA ALA A 23 -14.88 12.65 -14.87
C ALA A 23 -13.83 12.42 -13.75
N SER A 24 -14.30 12.14 -12.54
CA SER A 24 -13.49 11.98 -11.34
C SER A 24 -12.38 10.95 -11.51
N ALA A 25 -11.17 11.39 -11.90
CA ALA A 25 -10.00 10.55 -12.11
C ALA A 25 -9.38 10.09 -10.78
N VAL A 26 -8.76 8.90 -10.78
CA VAL A 26 -8.03 8.34 -9.62
C VAL A 26 -6.90 9.28 -9.24
N ALA A 27 -6.79 9.61 -7.95
CA ALA A 27 -5.76 10.50 -7.46
C ALA A 27 -5.42 10.19 -6.00
N ILE A 28 -4.22 10.58 -5.58
CA ILE A 28 -3.88 10.62 -4.15
C ILE A 28 -4.70 11.74 -3.49
N ASP A 29 -5.27 11.42 -2.34
CA ASP A 29 -6.03 12.36 -1.54
C ASP A 29 -5.15 13.00 -0.47
N GLU A 30 -4.52 14.12 -0.83
CA GLU A 30 -3.68 14.91 0.09
C GLU A 30 -4.49 15.50 1.25
N SER A 31 -5.82 15.65 1.10
CA SER A 31 -6.68 16.17 2.15
C SER A 31 -7.05 15.11 3.21
N GLY A 32 -6.91 13.83 2.87
CA GLY A 32 -7.31 12.70 3.72
C GLY A 32 -8.80 12.64 4.05
N GLN A 33 -9.67 13.30 3.27
CA GLN A 33 -11.10 13.46 3.55
C GLN A 33 -12.04 12.81 2.53
N ASN A 34 -11.53 12.41 1.36
CA ASN A 34 -12.31 11.88 0.24
C ASN A 34 -11.82 10.50 -0.21
N ALA A 35 -10.90 9.89 0.54
CA ALA A 35 -10.32 8.61 0.18
C ALA A 35 -11.38 7.50 0.16
N GLN A 36 -11.31 6.66 -0.87
CA GLN A 36 -12.03 5.40 -0.99
C GLN A 36 -11.10 4.21 -0.71
N VAL A 37 -9.79 4.39 -0.85
CA VAL A 37 -8.79 3.37 -0.57
C VAL A 37 -7.72 3.94 0.37
N LEU A 38 -7.32 3.15 1.36
CA LEU A 38 -6.16 3.42 2.22
C LEU A 38 -5.19 2.25 2.08
N VAL A 39 -3.92 2.55 1.76
CA VAL A 39 -2.85 1.53 1.76
C VAL A 39 -1.87 1.88 2.87
N PHE A 40 -1.90 1.12 3.96
CA PHE A 40 -0.96 1.26 5.06
C PHE A 40 0.33 0.54 4.71
N PRO A 41 1.49 1.21 4.77
CA PRO A 41 2.72 0.68 4.16
C PRO A 41 3.31 -0.51 4.90
N TYR A 42 3.01 -0.70 6.19
CA TYR A 42 3.67 -1.73 6.99
C TYR A 42 2.85 -2.19 8.20
N TYR A 43 2.95 -3.49 8.51
CA TYR A 43 2.73 -4.08 9.82
C TYR A 43 3.93 -4.94 10.21
N ASN A 44 4.18 -5.03 11.51
CA ASN A 44 5.12 -5.95 12.11
C ASN A 44 4.56 -6.57 13.40
N THR A 45 4.80 -7.88 13.53
CA THR A 45 4.50 -8.69 14.74
C THR A 45 5.72 -9.45 15.25
N ASN A 46 6.89 -9.22 14.66
CA ASN A 46 8.15 -9.85 15.04
C ASN A 46 8.79 -9.17 16.25
N ASN A 47 9.55 -9.96 17.03
CA ASN A 47 10.58 -9.44 17.93
C ASN A 47 10.11 -8.34 18.91
N GLY A 48 8.92 -8.53 19.51
CA GLY A 48 8.33 -7.59 20.47
C GLY A 48 7.49 -6.48 19.85
N PHE A 49 7.29 -6.48 18.53
CA PHE A 49 6.39 -5.54 17.87
C PHE A 49 4.95 -6.02 17.86
N GLN A 50 4.06 -5.03 17.94
CA GLN A 50 2.67 -5.14 17.52
C GLN A 50 2.28 -3.91 16.71
N SER A 51 1.31 -4.06 15.81
CA SER A 51 0.84 -2.98 14.93
C SER A 51 -0.64 -2.75 15.15
N ALA A 52 -1.06 -1.50 15.31
CA ALA A 52 -2.47 -1.17 15.45
C ALA A 52 -2.91 -0.19 14.36
N TYR A 53 -4.13 -0.38 13.88
CA TYR A 53 -4.72 0.35 12.77
C TYR A 53 -6.01 1.01 13.22
N ASN A 54 -6.21 2.24 12.77
CA ASN A 54 -7.35 3.08 13.10
C ASN A 54 -7.93 3.62 11.80
N ILE A 55 -9.19 3.28 11.53
CA ILE A 55 -9.90 3.61 10.29
C ILE A 55 -11.16 4.37 10.68
N ARG A 56 -11.39 5.53 10.05
CA ARG A 56 -12.56 6.36 10.26
C ARG A 56 -13.41 6.41 9.01
N ASN A 57 -14.71 6.30 9.21
CA ASN A 57 -15.71 6.81 8.28
C ASN A 57 -16.07 8.23 8.69
N THR A 58 -15.63 9.24 7.93
CA THR A 58 -15.90 10.65 8.26
C THR A 58 -17.25 11.13 7.76
N THR A 59 -18.03 10.28 7.09
CA THR A 59 -19.28 10.66 6.42
C THR A 59 -20.51 10.35 7.28
N ASN A 60 -21.65 10.90 6.88
CA ASN A 60 -22.96 10.57 7.45
C ASN A 60 -23.59 9.30 6.84
N GLN A 61 -22.84 8.53 6.05
CA GLN A 61 -23.32 7.35 5.33
C GLN A 61 -22.76 6.08 5.96
N THR A 62 -23.52 4.98 5.91
CA THR A 62 -23.02 3.65 6.32
C THR A 62 -22.15 3.08 5.22
N LYS A 63 -20.94 2.62 5.54
CA LYS A 63 -19.97 2.11 4.58
C LYS A 63 -19.75 0.61 4.75
N ALA A 64 -19.66 -0.10 3.64
CA ALA A 64 -19.10 -1.44 3.59
C ALA A 64 -17.64 -1.31 3.12
N VAL A 65 -16.72 -1.90 3.86
CA VAL A 65 -15.27 -1.75 3.68
C VAL A 65 -14.61 -3.13 3.70
N LYS A 66 -13.73 -3.41 2.74
CA LYS A 66 -12.88 -4.60 2.73
C LYS A 66 -11.55 -4.26 3.39
N VAL A 67 -11.13 -5.05 4.37
CA VAL A 67 -9.78 -4.97 4.97
C VAL A 67 -9.01 -6.20 4.54
N ARG A 68 -7.80 -6.02 4.00
CA ARG A 68 -6.92 -7.08 3.54
C ARG A 68 -5.55 -6.95 4.19
N ILE A 69 -5.05 -8.04 4.74
CA ILE A 69 -3.72 -8.12 5.32
C ILE A 69 -2.86 -8.95 4.36
N ARG A 70 -1.82 -8.30 3.83
CA ARG A 70 -0.95 -8.85 2.79
C ARG A 70 0.43 -9.12 3.37
N GLU A 71 0.99 -10.31 3.16
CA GLU A 71 2.34 -10.63 3.65
C GLU A 71 3.47 -9.99 2.83
N SER A 72 4.63 -9.82 3.45
CA SER A 72 5.75 -9.03 2.92
C SER A 72 6.41 -9.56 1.65
N LYS A 73 6.38 -10.87 1.38
CA LYS A 73 7.18 -11.52 0.34
C LYS A 73 6.52 -11.40 -1.04
N LEU A 74 5.28 -11.87 -1.16
CA LEU A 74 4.54 -12.00 -2.43
C LEU A 74 3.18 -11.29 -2.40
N SER A 75 2.86 -10.55 -1.33
CA SER A 75 1.54 -9.93 -1.12
C SER A 75 0.39 -10.94 -1.11
N ASN A 76 0.61 -12.13 -0.55
CA ASN A 76 -0.48 -13.08 -0.32
C ASN A 76 -1.45 -12.59 0.76
N ASP A 77 -2.75 -12.83 0.54
CA ASP A 77 -3.84 -12.46 1.46
C ASP A 77 -3.85 -13.41 2.63
N VAL A 78 -3.05 -13.10 3.64
CA VAL A 78 -2.96 -13.94 4.83
C VAL A 78 -4.19 -13.79 5.72
N LEU A 79 -4.99 -12.74 5.53
CA LEU A 79 -6.35 -12.61 6.05
C LEU A 79 -7.10 -11.47 5.36
N ASP A 80 -8.40 -11.64 5.11
CA ASP A 80 -9.28 -10.56 4.71
C ASP A 80 -10.68 -10.70 5.33
N PHE A 81 -11.37 -9.58 5.50
CA PHE A 81 -12.71 -9.51 6.07
C PHE A 81 -13.40 -8.21 5.65
N ASN A 82 -14.73 -8.18 5.81
CA ASN A 82 -15.53 -7.00 5.58
C ASN A 82 -15.86 -6.30 6.91
N VAL A 83 -15.95 -4.98 6.88
CA VAL A 83 -16.34 -4.12 8.00
C VAL A 83 -17.51 -3.25 7.54
N TYR A 84 -18.55 -3.17 8.37
CA TYR A 84 -19.74 -2.35 8.10
C TYR A 84 -19.76 -1.22 9.11
N MET A 85 -19.23 -0.07 8.67
CA MET A 85 -19.04 1.10 9.50
C MET A 85 -20.28 1.97 9.46
N SER A 86 -20.85 2.27 10.62
CA SER A 86 -21.96 3.21 10.74
C SER A 86 -21.53 4.66 10.39
N PRO A 87 -22.45 5.62 10.27
CA PRO A 87 -22.09 7.03 10.08
C PRO A 87 -21.13 7.53 11.17
N GLN A 88 -20.08 8.26 10.79
CA GLN A 88 -19.09 8.86 11.71
C GLN A 88 -18.33 7.85 12.59
N ASP A 89 -18.30 6.60 12.16
CA ASP A 89 -17.77 5.49 12.93
C ASP A 89 -16.25 5.38 12.85
N HIS A 90 -15.69 4.69 13.83
CA HIS A 90 -14.27 4.38 13.91
C HIS A 90 -14.11 2.89 14.15
N PHE A 91 -13.30 2.24 13.32
CA PHE A 91 -12.93 0.84 13.48
C PHE A 91 -11.44 0.74 13.74
N SER A 92 -11.07 -0.02 14.77
CA SER A 92 -9.67 -0.30 15.09
C SER A 92 -9.40 -1.79 15.22
N PHE A 93 -8.17 -2.21 14.90
CA PHE A 93 -7.70 -3.57 15.14
C PHE A 93 -6.19 -3.60 15.38
N THR A 94 -5.72 -4.67 16.02
CA THR A 94 -4.30 -4.89 16.32
C THR A 94 -3.84 -6.20 15.69
N LEU A 95 -2.64 -6.17 15.11
CA LEU A 95 -1.85 -7.33 14.70
C LEU A 95 -0.74 -7.53 15.73
N ALA A 96 -0.74 -8.67 16.40
CA ALA A 96 0.23 -9.01 17.43
C ALA A 96 0.56 -10.52 17.38
N PRO A 97 1.73 -10.94 17.87
CA PRO A 97 2.01 -12.35 18.03
C PRO A 97 1.16 -12.94 19.16
N ASN A 98 0.63 -14.15 18.97
CA ASN A 98 0.06 -14.94 20.07
C ASN A 98 1.16 -15.62 20.91
N THR A 99 0.78 -16.45 21.87
CA THR A 99 1.71 -17.19 22.73
C THR A 99 2.57 -18.21 22.00
N THR A 100 2.19 -18.64 20.79
CA THR A 100 2.99 -19.52 19.92
C THR A 100 3.83 -18.74 18.90
N GLY A 101 3.74 -17.40 18.92
CA GLY A 101 4.44 -16.49 18.00
C GLY A 101 3.73 -16.29 16.65
N GLN A 102 2.57 -16.87 16.39
CA GLN A 102 1.82 -16.64 15.16
C GLN A 102 1.19 -15.25 15.17
N ALA A 103 1.17 -14.57 14.02
CA ALA A 103 0.49 -13.29 13.87
C ALA A 103 -1.03 -13.48 13.98
N VAL A 104 -1.66 -12.69 14.86
CA VAL A 104 -3.08 -12.72 15.15
C VAL A 104 -3.67 -11.32 15.01
N ILE A 105 -4.80 -11.22 14.32
CA ILE A 105 -5.66 -10.03 14.40
C ILE A 105 -6.56 -10.12 15.62
N SER A 106 -6.72 -9.02 16.32
CA SER A 106 -7.69 -8.84 17.38
C SER A 106 -8.29 -7.44 17.32
N THR A 107 -9.48 -7.27 17.88
CA THR A 107 -10.13 -5.97 18.03
C THR A 107 -10.99 -5.96 19.28
N ASN A 108 -10.99 -4.82 19.98
CA ASN A 108 -11.95 -4.51 21.05
C ASN A 108 -13.06 -3.56 20.55
N ASP A 109 -13.01 -3.21 19.27
CA ASP A 109 -13.98 -2.37 18.60
C ASP A 109 -15.26 -3.16 18.34
N THR A 110 -16.41 -2.52 18.52
CA THR A 110 -17.71 -3.16 18.39
C THR A 110 -18.28 -3.06 16.98
N THR A 111 -17.63 -2.33 16.07
CA THR A 111 -18.07 -2.21 14.67
C THR A 111 -18.24 -3.59 14.05
N CYS A 112 -19.35 -3.80 13.34
CA CYS A 112 -19.68 -5.11 12.79
C CYS A 112 -18.68 -5.54 11.71
N THR A 113 -18.00 -6.66 11.93
CA THR A 113 -17.19 -7.33 10.90
C THR A 113 -17.91 -8.56 10.35
N PHE A 114 -17.63 -8.92 9.09
CA PHE A 114 -18.12 -10.13 8.46
C PHE A 114 -17.00 -10.84 7.68
N PRO A 115 -16.60 -12.06 8.08
CA PRO A 115 -17.03 -12.75 9.29
C PRO A 115 -16.68 -11.97 10.58
N ALA A 116 -17.38 -12.30 11.67
CA ALA A 116 -17.08 -11.72 12.97
C ALA A 116 -15.68 -12.13 13.42
N ILE A 117 -14.84 -11.17 13.81
CA ILE A 117 -13.54 -11.47 14.40
C ILE A 117 -13.80 -12.10 15.78
N PRO A 118 -13.31 -13.32 16.07
CA PRO A 118 -13.51 -13.95 17.38
C PRO A 118 -12.87 -13.14 18.50
N ALA A 119 -13.44 -13.18 19.70
CA ALA A 119 -12.87 -12.50 20.88
C ALA A 119 -11.46 -12.98 21.23
N ALA A 120 -11.12 -14.24 20.89
CA ALA A 120 -9.77 -14.80 21.04
C ALA A 120 -8.78 -14.32 19.96
N GLY A 121 -9.23 -13.52 19.00
CA GLY A 121 -8.49 -13.15 17.80
C GLY A 121 -8.57 -14.22 16.69
N GLN A 122 -8.07 -13.85 15.52
CA GLN A 122 -7.98 -14.73 14.35
C GLN A 122 -6.53 -14.80 13.87
N VAL A 123 -6.00 -16.03 13.75
CA VAL A 123 -4.65 -16.27 13.22
C VAL A 123 -4.61 -15.98 11.71
N LEU A 124 -3.56 -15.29 11.28
CA LEU A 124 -3.23 -15.06 9.86
C LEU A 124 -2.71 -16.37 9.23
N LYS A 125 -3.15 -16.66 8.01
CA LYS A 125 -2.97 -17.96 7.35
C LYS A 125 -1.91 -17.90 6.24
N GLY A 126 -0.67 -18.25 6.56
CA GLY A 126 0.43 -18.29 5.58
C GLY A 126 0.42 -19.56 4.73
N THR A 127 0.21 -20.71 5.37
CA THR A 127 0.32 -22.05 4.75
C THR A 127 -0.75 -22.40 3.72
N VAL A 128 -1.72 -21.51 3.51
CA VAL A 128 -2.69 -21.64 2.43
C VAL A 128 -1.98 -21.54 1.07
N TYR A 129 -0.92 -20.75 0.96
CA TYR A 129 -0.14 -20.51 -0.25
C TYR A 129 1.13 -21.39 -0.27
N THR A 130 1.49 -22.02 -1.40
CA THR A 130 2.66 -22.92 -1.50
C THR A 130 4.00 -22.28 -1.15
N ASN A 131 4.15 -20.98 -1.41
CA ASN A 131 5.42 -20.25 -1.28
C ASN A 131 5.46 -19.28 -0.08
N THR A 132 4.50 -19.42 0.83
CA THR A 132 4.35 -18.59 2.03
C THR A 132 4.33 -19.48 3.26
N THR A 133 5.02 -19.05 4.30
CA THR A 133 5.07 -19.70 5.61
C THR A 133 4.36 -18.86 6.66
N ASP A 134 4.09 -19.44 7.84
CA ASP A 134 3.58 -18.68 8.99
C ASP A 134 4.59 -17.63 9.51
N ALA A 135 5.87 -17.70 9.12
CA ALA A 135 6.84 -16.66 9.43
C ALA A 135 6.68 -15.44 8.51
N ASP A 136 6.31 -15.66 7.24
CA ASP A 136 6.09 -14.57 6.28
C ASP A 136 4.87 -13.71 6.67
N THR A 137 3.89 -14.28 7.39
CA THR A 137 2.68 -13.55 7.85
C THR A 137 2.95 -12.56 8.99
N ARG A 138 4.19 -12.50 9.50
CA ARG A 138 4.53 -11.64 10.64
C ARG A 138 4.88 -10.22 10.25
N GLU A 139 5.12 -9.97 8.98
CA GLU A 139 5.41 -8.66 8.39
C GLU A 139 4.70 -8.52 7.04
N GLY A 140 4.27 -7.31 6.71
CA GLY A 140 3.56 -7.06 5.46
C GLY A 140 2.89 -5.70 5.44
N TYR A 141 1.78 -5.54 4.73
CA TYR A 141 1.05 -4.28 4.61
C TYR A 141 -0.48 -4.50 4.68
N VAL A 142 -1.24 -3.42 4.83
CA VAL A 142 -2.71 -3.50 4.97
C VAL A 142 -3.37 -2.63 3.90
N GLU A 143 -4.36 -3.19 3.23
CA GLU A 143 -5.23 -2.49 2.29
C GLU A 143 -6.63 -2.34 2.90
N VAL A 144 -7.22 -1.16 2.75
CA VAL A 144 -8.59 -0.87 3.15
C VAL A 144 -9.30 -0.25 1.97
N ILE A 145 -10.33 -0.92 1.46
CA ILE A 145 -11.03 -0.53 0.23
C ILE A 145 -12.52 -0.34 0.56
N GLU A 146 -13.05 0.86 0.31
CA GLU A 146 -14.48 1.10 0.37
C GLU A 146 -15.18 0.31 -0.74
N MET A 147 -15.94 -0.72 -0.34
CA MET A 147 -16.77 -1.51 -1.25
C MET A 147 -17.98 -0.70 -1.73
N GLY A 148 -18.53 0.15 -0.88
CA GLY A 148 -19.63 1.02 -1.23
C GLY A 148 -20.37 1.57 -0.03
N VAL A 149 -21.42 2.34 -0.33
CA VAL A 149 -22.34 2.88 0.66
C VAL A 149 -23.51 1.92 0.80
N VAL A 150 -23.77 1.44 2.01
CA VAL A 150 -24.88 0.52 2.29
C VAL A 150 -26.20 1.24 2.08
N THR A 151 -27.12 0.61 1.34
CA THR A 151 -28.47 1.12 1.08
C THR A 151 -29.56 0.31 1.77
N GLU A 152 -29.25 -0.92 2.21
CA GLU A 152 -30.21 -1.77 2.93
C GLU A 152 -30.54 -1.21 4.32
N THR A 153 -31.79 -0.80 4.51
CA THR A 153 -32.25 -0.11 5.72
C THR A 153 -32.13 -0.96 6.99
N THR A 154 -32.36 -2.27 6.90
CA THR A 154 -32.18 -3.22 8.01
C THR A 154 -30.73 -3.36 8.43
N VAL A 155 -29.79 -3.30 7.47
CA VAL A 155 -28.36 -3.32 7.77
C VAL A 155 -27.92 -1.98 8.33
N ILE A 156 -28.33 -0.85 7.74
CA ILE A 156 -28.01 0.50 8.24
C ILE A 156 -28.45 0.66 9.70
N SER A 157 -29.69 0.25 10.03
CA SER A 157 -30.20 0.29 11.39
C SER A 157 -29.50 -0.70 12.32
N GLY A 158 -29.15 -1.89 11.82
CA GLY A 158 -28.45 -2.92 12.61
C GLY A 158 -27.01 -2.55 12.96
N VAL A 159 -26.26 -1.95 12.04
CA VAL A 159 -24.84 -1.59 12.28
C VAL A 159 -24.67 -0.27 13.02
N LYS A 160 -25.72 0.56 13.09
CA LYS A 160 -25.69 1.82 13.82
C LYS A 160 -25.49 1.59 15.31
N HIS A 161 -24.51 2.28 15.88
CA HIS A 161 -24.24 2.24 17.31
C HIS A 161 -25.38 2.90 18.12
N ALA A 162 -25.82 2.21 19.17
CA ALA A 162 -26.68 2.71 20.24
C ALA A 162 -26.00 2.37 21.57
N SER A 163 -25.74 3.38 22.41
CA SER A 163 -25.04 3.21 23.69
C SER A 163 -23.67 2.51 23.58
N GLY A 164 -22.93 2.78 22.50
CA GLY A 164 -21.56 2.28 22.30
C GLY A 164 -21.46 0.88 21.65
N THR A 165 -22.56 0.26 21.24
CA THR A 165 -22.56 -1.02 20.52
C THR A 165 -23.53 -0.99 19.33
N PRO A 166 -23.28 -1.69 18.20
CA PRO A 166 -24.26 -1.79 17.12
C PRO A 166 -25.54 -2.48 17.58
N ALA A 167 -26.69 -2.05 17.06
CA ALA A 167 -27.99 -2.59 17.43
C ALA A 167 -28.16 -4.09 17.10
N ASN A 168 -27.63 -4.54 15.95
CA ASN A 168 -27.73 -5.92 15.48
C ASN A 168 -26.73 -6.21 14.34
N CYS A 169 -25.50 -6.64 14.66
CA CYS A 169 -24.55 -7.10 13.64
C CYS A 169 -25.03 -8.34 12.86
N GLY A 170 -25.97 -9.12 13.41
CA GLY A 170 -26.60 -10.24 12.72
C GLY A 170 -27.36 -9.83 11.46
N ALA A 171 -27.79 -8.56 11.34
CA ALA A 171 -28.44 -8.03 10.15
C ALA A 171 -27.58 -8.17 8.88
N VAL A 172 -26.25 -8.05 9.01
CA VAL A 172 -25.31 -8.24 7.90
C VAL A 172 -25.36 -9.68 7.39
N LYS A 173 -25.29 -10.66 8.30
CA LYS A 173 -25.38 -12.09 7.95
C LYS A 173 -26.72 -12.39 7.29
N THR A 174 -27.81 -11.90 7.87
CA THR A 174 -29.15 -12.08 7.32
C THR A 174 -29.20 -11.54 5.88
N ALA A 175 -28.73 -10.32 5.64
CA ALA A 175 -28.76 -9.71 4.32
C ALA A 175 -28.04 -10.54 3.25
N TRP A 176 -26.88 -11.13 3.57
CA TRP A 176 -26.20 -12.08 2.67
C TRP A 176 -27.00 -13.37 2.45
N THR A 177 -27.51 -13.98 3.52
CA THR A 177 -28.22 -15.26 3.42
C THR A 177 -29.59 -15.16 2.74
N THR A 178 -30.25 -14.01 2.81
CA THR A 178 -31.57 -13.77 2.20
C THR A 178 -31.48 -13.11 0.83
N GLY A 179 -30.28 -12.85 0.30
CA GLY A 179 -30.08 -12.23 -1.01
C GLY A 179 -30.42 -10.75 -1.09
N LEU A 180 -30.48 -10.05 0.06
CA LEU A 180 -30.55 -8.58 0.11
C LEU A 180 -29.20 -7.98 -0.27
N PHE A 181 -28.12 -8.63 0.15
CA PHE A 181 -26.80 -8.46 -0.43
C PHE A 181 -26.55 -9.55 -1.45
N THR A 182 -25.96 -9.17 -2.58
CA THR A 182 -25.41 -10.09 -3.58
C THR A 182 -24.03 -9.63 -3.95
N GLU A 183 -23.16 -10.57 -4.29
CA GLU A 183 -21.85 -10.20 -4.78
C GLU A 183 -21.94 -9.52 -6.15
N GLY A 184 -20.95 -8.69 -6.45
CA GLY A 184 -20.83 -8.02 -7.73
C GLY A 184 -20.10 -6.69 -7.62
N GLY A 185 -19.75 -6.13 -8.78
CA GLY A 185 -19.09 -4.84 -8.88
C GLY A 185 -18.02 -4.82 -9.96
N ALA A 186 -17.45 -3.63 -10.18
CA ALA A 186 -16.66 -3.39 -11.39
C ALA A 186 -15.40 -4.25 -11.55
N ASN A 187 -15.03 -4.40 -12.83
CA ASN A 187 -13.73 -4.79 -13.36
C ASN A 187 -13.11 -6.01 -12.68
N SER A 188 -13.87 -7.10 -12.66
CA SER A 188 -13.40 -8.42 -12.31
C SER A 188 -13.49 -9.36 -13.51
N ILE A 189 -12.52 -10.24 -13.69
CA ILE A 189 -12.76 -11.48 -14.43
C ILE A 189 -13.53 -12.41 -13.50
N VAL A 190 -14.59 -13.10 -13.91
CA VAL A 190 -15.21 -14.17 -13.12
C VAL A 190 -15.42 -15.34 -14.08
N GLY A 191 -14.79 -16.48 -13.80
CA GLY A 191 -14.88 -17.65 -14.70
C GLY A 191 -14.36 -17.36 -16.12
N GLY A 192 -13.39 -16.45 -16.26
CA GLY A 192 -12.84 -16.04 -17.56
C GLY A 192 -13.65 -14.98 -18.31
N VAL A 193 -14.71 -14.41 -17.71
CA VAL A 193 -15.55 -13.36 -18.32
C VAL A 193 -15.43 -12.06 -17.55
N ASN A 194 -15.23 -10.92 -18.24
CA ASN A 194 -15.26 -9.60 -17.63
C ASN A 194 -16.65 -9.27 -17.09
N ASP A 195 -16.79 -9.27 -15.77
CA ASP A 195 -17.99 -8.81 -15.09
C ASP A 195 -17.96 -7.27 -14.98
N THR A 196 -18.62 -6.62 -15.94
CA THR A 196 -18.83 -5.17 -15.96
C THR A 196 -20.30 -4.81 -15.76
N THR A 197 -21.17 -5.81 -15.57
CA THR A 197 -22.63 -5.66 -15.67
C THR A 197 -23.42 -6.22 -14.50
N ASN A 198 -22.78 -6.89 -13.52
CA ASN A 198 -23.47 -7.37 -12.32
C ASN A 198 -23.27 -6.41 -11.13
N PRO A 199 -24.15 -5.41 -10.92
CA PRO A 199 -24.13 -4.62 -9.71
C PRO A 199 -24.42 -5.48 -8.49
N PRO A 200 -23.70 -5.27 -7.38
CA PRO A 200 -24.10 -5.87 -6.11
C PRO A 200 -25.44 -5.26 -5.67
N LYS A 201 -26.26 -6.06 -4.99
CA LYS A 201 -27.46 -5.55 -4.31
C LYS A 201 -27.13 -5.00 -2.94
N GLY A 202 -27.90 -4.00 -2.52
CA GLY A 202 -27.87 -3.45 -1.17
C GLY A 202 -26.71 -2.52 -0.82
N ILE A 203 -25.84 -2.24 -1.79
CA ILE A 203 -24.86 -1.16 -1.72
C ILE A 203 -24.87 -0.34 -3.01
N LYS A 204 -24.49 0.93 -2.93
CA LYS A 204 -24.22 1.81 -4.08
C LYS A 204 -22.73 2.15 -4.16
N ALA A 205 -22.35 2.88 -5.20
CA ALA A 205 -20.96 3.31 -5.42
C ALA A 205 -20.34 3.95 -4.15
N PRO A 206 -19.03 3.73 -3.91
CA PRO A 206 -18.30 4.34 -2.81
C PRO A 206 -18.41 5.87 -2.79
N GLY A 207 -18.64 6.41 -1.61
CA GLY A 207 -18.76 7.85 -1.40
C GLY A 207 -17.44 8.55 -1.06
N GLY A 208 -16.38 7.79 -0.72
CA GLY A 208 -15.15 8.34 -0.14
C GLY A 208 -15.35 8.81 1.30
N GLY A 209 -14.28 9.32 1.93
CA GLY A 209 -14.33 9.71 3.35
C GLY A 209 -13.86 8.62 4.30
N LEU A 210 -13.04 7.70 3.81
CA LEU A 210 -12.16 6.93 4.65
C LEU A 210 -10.94 7.78 5.02
N SER A 211 -10.52 7.70 6.27
CA SER A 211 -9.23 8.22 6.73
C SER A 211 -8.67 7.27 7.78
N GLY A 212 -7.36 7.29 8.02
CA GLY A 212 -6.79 6.40 9.00
C GLY A 212 -5.33 6.68 9.30
N TRP A 213 -4.82 5.94 10.27
CA TRP A 213 -3.43 5.97 10.71
C TRP A 213 -3.10 4.66 11.42
N SER A 214 -1.83 4.31 11.49
CA SER A 214 -1.36 3.16 12.25
C SER A 214 -0.18 3.52 13.13
N PHE A 215 0.12 2.66 14.10
CA PHE A 215 1.37 2.73 14.84
C PHE A 215 1.99 1.34 15.01
N LEU A 216 3.31 1.31 14.96
CA LEU A 216 4.17 0.15 15.14
C LEU A 216 4.81 0.28 16.53
N LEU A 217 4.31 -0.50 17.49
CA LEU A 217 4.72 -0.44 18.89
C LEU A 217 5.71 -1.55 19.19
N ASP A 218 6.93 -1.18 19.59
CA ASP A 218 7.86 -2.05 20.31
C ASP A 218 7.42 -2.11 21.77
N VAL A 219 6.74 -3.20 22.14
CA VAL A 219 6.15 -3.38 23.47
C VAL A 219 7.23 -3.49 24.54
N ASN A 220 8.38 -4.07 24.19
CA ASN A 220 9.47 -4.29 25.13
C ASN A 220 10.19 -2.98 25.51
N LYS A 221 10.17 -2.00 24.62
CA LYS A 221 10.84 -0.71 24.81
C LYS A 221 9.87 0.46 25.03
N GLY A 222 8.56 0.26 24.90
CA GLY A 222 7.57 1.33 24.99
C GLY A 222 7.69 2.37 23.87
N ASN A 223 8.11 1.95 22.67
CA ASN A 223 8.39 2.85 21.54
C ASN A 223 7.37 2.69 20.43
N ALA A 224 6.79 3.78 19.93
CA ALA A 224 5.90 3.73 18.77
C ALA A 224 6.44 4.52 17.58
N ASN A 225 6.25 4.00 16.37
CA ASN A 225 6.41 4.74 15.11
C ASN A 225 5.04 4.85 14.44
N VAL A 226 4.60 6.04 14.07
CA VAL A 226 3.29 6.25 13.41
C VAL A 226 3.44 6.10 11.91
N ALA A 227 2.61 5.31 11.24
CA ALA A 227 2.63 5.22 9.78
C ALA A 227 1.27 5.68 9.22
N MET A 228 1.32 6.65 8.31
CA MET A 228 0.13 7.12 7.61
C MET A 228 -0.12 6.26 6.38
N PRO A 229 -1.38 5.91 6.06
CA PRO A 229 -1.69 5.26 4.80
C PRO A 229 -1.55 6.24 3.64
N VAL A 230 -1.27 5.72 2.45
CA VAL A 230 -1.54 6.48 1.23
C VAL A 230 -3.05 6.42 0.96
N ALA A 231 -3.68 7.59 1.02
CA ALA A 231 -5.09 7.77 0.77
C ALA A 231 -5.34 8.02 -0.72
N ILE A 232 -6.27 7.28 -1.33
CA ILE A 232 -6.59 7.37 -2.75
C ILE A 232 -8.10 7.61 -2.92
N ARG A 233 -8.45 8.60 -3.73
CA ARG A 233 -9.82 8.98 -4.07
C ARG A 233 -10.18 8.58 -5.50
N ASN A 234 -11.48 8.53 -5.78
CA ASN A 234 -12.04 8.24 -7.10
C ASN A 234 -11.60 6.89 -7.68
N TYR A 235 -11.36 5.90 -6.83
CA TYR A 235 -11.08 4.52 -7.22
C TYR A 235 -12.30 3.86 -7.91
N GLN A 236 -13.51 4.17 -7.43
CA GLN A 236 -14.77 3.66 -7.95
C GLN A 236 -15.85 4.75 -7.91
N THR A 237 -16.58 4.96 -9.02
CA THR A 237 -17.52 6.08 -9.15
C THR A 237 -18.93 5.70 -9.58
N THR A 238 -19.15 4.55 -10.22
CA THR A 238 -20.46 4.24 -10.83
C THR A 238 -21.18 3.08 -10.17
N ILE A 239 -20.47 2.14 -9.53
CA ILE A 239 -21.07 0.90 -9.00
C ILE A 239 -20.43 0.52 -7.66
N GLY A 240 -21.15 -0.17 -6.78
CA GLY A 240 -20.54 -0.79 -5.60
C GLY A 240 -19.67 -2.01 -5.98
N GLN A 241 -18.85 -2.48 -5.06
CA GLN A 241 -18.03 -3.68 -5.17
C GLN A 241 -18.15 -4.54 -3.92
N HIS A 242 -19.23 -5.31 -3.81
CA HIS A 242 -19.50 -6.12 -2.62
C HIS A 242 -19.05 -7.55 -2.88
N TYR A 243 -18.08 -8.05 -2.12
CA TYR A 243 -17.59 -9.42 -2.23
C TYR A 243 -17.38 -10.03 -0.85
N LEU A 244 -17.69 -11.31 -0.69
CA LEU A 244 -17.49 -12.03 0.56
C LEU A 244 -16.07 -12.58 0.65
N SER A 245 -15.43 -12.35 1.79
CA SER A 245 -14.18 -13.00 2.18
C SER A 245 -14.27 -14.53 2.26
N SER A 246 -15.48 -15.08 2.41
CA SER A 246 -15.72 -16.52 2.48
C SER A 246 -15.99 -17.17 1.12
N ASN A 247 -16.20 -16.39 0.04
CA ASN A 247 -16.45 -16.97 -1.27
C ASN A 247 -15.14 -17.35 -1.95
N TYR A 248 -14.89 -18.65 -2.12
CA TYR A 248 -13.64 -19.17 -2.68
C TYR A 248 -13.38 -18.75 -4.14
N HIS A 249 -14.39 -18.29 -4.89
CA HIS A 249 -14.22 -17.77 -6.24
C HIS A 249 -13.79 -16.29 -6.28
N THR A 250 -14.18 -15.49 -5.28
CA THR A 250 -14.14 -14.02 -5.31
C THR A 250 -13.52 -13.38 -4.07
N PHE A 251 -12.96 -14.16 -3.14
CA PHE A 251 -12.43 -13.64 -1.87
C PHE A 251 -11.28 -12.63 -2.05
N LEU A 252 -10.56 -12.67 -3.17
CA LEU A 252 -9.52 -11.70 -3.52
C LEU A 252 -10.08 -10.37 -4.05
N LEU A 253 -11.39 -10.18 -4.06
CA LEU A 253 -12.05 -8.96 -4.49
C LEU A 253 -12.72 -8.21 -3.31
N PRO A 254 -12.87 -6.88 -3.43
CA PRO A 254 -12.17 -6.04 -4.42
C PRO A 254 -10.66 -5.96 -4.13
N SER A 255 -9.88 -5.68 -5.17
CA SER A 255 -8.42 -5.45 -5.10
C SER A 255 -8.04 -4.06 -5.56
N LEU A 256 -6.77 -3.67 -5.41
CA LEU A 256 -6.28 -2.40 -5.96
C LEU A 256 -6.47 -2.30 -7.49
N ALA A 257 -6.72 -3.42 -8.18
CA ALA A 257 -7.03 -3.46 -9.60
C ALA A 257 -8.53 -3.57 -9.94
N SER A 258 -9.46 -3.51 -8.97
CA SER A 258 -10.90 -3.68 -9.28
C SER A 258 -11.65 -2.38 -9.62
N GLY A 259 -11.06 -1.19 -9.46
CA GLY A 259 -11.73 0.09 -9.67
C GLY A 259 -12.32 0.25 -11.08
N ASN A 260 -13.42 0.99 -11.26
CA ASN A 260 -14.01 1.24 -12.59
C ASN A 260 -13.43 2.47 -13.31
N VAL A 261 -12.78 3.36 -12.57
CA VAL A 261 -12.28 4.63 -13.12
C VAL A 261 -11.06 4.34 -13.98
N LEU A 262 -11.07 4.84 -15.20
CA LEU A 262 -10.03 4.62 -16.21
C LEU A 262 -9.00 5.77 -16.23
N ASP A 263 -9.36 6.91 -15.66
CA ASP A 263 -8.51 8.09 -15.60
C ASP A 263 -7.68 8.11 -14.32
N SER A 264 -6.49 8.69 -14.39
CA SER A 264 -5.66 9.00 -13.22
C SER A 264 -5.11 10.42 -13.32
N THR A 265 -4.87 11.05 -12.18
CA THR A 265 -4.34 12.41 -12.12
C THR A 265 -3.05 12.44 -11.32
N VAL A 266 -2.02 13.06 -11.92
CA VAL A 266 -0.72 13.30 -11.31
C VAL A 266 -0.36 14.78 -11.45
N MET A 267 0.38 15.31 -10.47
CA MET A 267 0.96 16.66 -10.60
C MET A 267 2.22 16.61 -11.45
N ASN A 268 2.34 17.54 -12.39
CA ASN A 268 3.45 17.65 -13.32
C ASN A 268 4.04 19.08 -13.28
N ASN A 269 5.15 19.32 -13.99
CA ASN A 269 5.81 20.65 -13.95
C ASN A 269 4.95 21.79 -14.55
N ALA A 270 3.91 21.46 -15.31
CA ALA A 270 2.96 22.40 -15.91
C ALA A 270 1.64 22.54 -15.11
N GLY A 271 1.48 21.81 -14.00
CA GLY A 271 0.28 21.81 -13.16
C GLY A 271 -0.36 20.42 -13.00
N LEU A 272 -1.67 20.39 -12.74
CA LEU A 272 -2.41 19.13 -12.61
C LEU A 272 -2.65 18.52 -13.99
N ALA A 273 -2.14 17.32 -14.24
CA ALA A 273 -2.35 16.59 -15.49
C ALA A 273 -3.25 15.37 -15.26
N SER A 274 -4.38 15.31 -15.98
CA SER A 274 -5.24 14.13 -16.02
C SER A 274 -4.87 13.29 -17.23
N ILE A 275 -4.72 11.99 -17.02
CA ILE A 275 -4.37 11.01 -18.04
C ILE A 275 -5.47 9.98 -18.08
N THR A 276 -6.16 9.94 -19.21
CA THR A 276 -7.09 8.87 -19.56
C THR A 276 -6.31 7.67 -20.04
N THR A 277 -6.55 6.48 -19.47
CA THR A 277 -6.00 5.27 -20.08
C THR A 277 -6.52 5.18 -21.51
N PRO A 278 -5.65 4.98 -22.52
CA PRO A 278 -6.11 4.80 -23.89
C PRO A 278 -6.84 3.46 -24.13
N PHE A 279 -7.00 2.65 -23.07
CA PHE A 279 -7.62 1.33 -23.09
C PHE A 279 -9.00 1.42 -22.41
N GLY A 280 -10.06 1.12 -23.16
CA GLY A 280 -11.36 0.85 -22.58
C GLY A 280 -11.37 -0.47 -21.78
N PRO A 281 -12.47 -0.80 -21.09
CA PRO A 281 -12.61 -2.02 -20.28
C PRO A 281 -12.56 -3.33 -21.09
N THR A 282 -12.30 -3.25 -22.40
CA THR A 282 -12.28 -4.36 -23.36
C THR A 282 -10.87 -4.87 -23.67
N ALA A 283 -9.81 -4.23 -23.17
CA ALA A 283 -8.46 -4.74 -23.31
C ALA A 283 -8.14 -5.70 -22.15
N ASP A 284 -8.21 -6.99 -22.46
CA ASP A 284 -7.84 -8.14 -21.65
C ASP A 284 -6.33 -8.10 -21.30
N TYR A 285 -5.95 -7.16 -20.44
CA TYR A 285 -4.56 -6.91 -20.11
C TYR A 285 -4.32 -6.90 -18.60
N VAL A 286 -4.77 -8.00 -17.98
CA VAL A 286 -4.04 -8.52 -16.83
C VAL A 286 -2.64 -8.87 -17.32
N LEU A 287 -1.63 -8.14 -16.85
CA LEU A 287 -0.20 -8.38 -17.08
C LEU A 287 0.33 -9.68 -16.50
N THR A 288 -0.53 -10.64 -16.23
CA THR A 288 -0.12 -12.00 -16.01
C THR A 288 0.03 -12.64 -17.38
N PRO A 289 1.23 -13.16 -17.75
CA PRO A 289 1.32 -14.09 -18.86
C PRO A 289 0.25 -15.16 -18.65
N ALA A 290 -0.79 -15.17 -19.49
CA ALA A 290 -1.88 -16.14 -19.47
C ALA A 290 -2.42 -16.52 -18.07
N GLY A 291 -3.32 -15.70 -17.52
CA GLY A 291 -4.42 -16.20 -16.69
C GLY A 291 -4.12 -16.74 -15.29
N LYS A 292 -2.90 -16.71 -14.76
CA LYS A 292 -2.63 -17.07 -13.34
C LYS A 292 -1.41 -16.34 -12.78
N ALA A 293 -1.63 -15.31 -11.95
CA ALA A 293 -0.65 -14.97 -10.92
C ALA A 293 -1.32 -14.67 -9.58
N GLU A 294 -2.30 -15.47 -9.18
CA GLU A 294 -2.68 -15.55 -7.76
C GLU A 294 -2.78 -17.03 -7.36
N VAL A 295 -1.75 -17.46 -6.61
CA VAL A 295 -1.76 -18.60 -5.68
C VAL A 295 -1.72 -20.02 -6.28
N ALA A 296 -0.54 -20.65 -6.23
CA ALA A 296 -0.52 -22.10 -6.04
C ALA A 296 -0.88 -22.36 -4.57
N LEU A 297 -2.00 -23.03 -4.31
CA LEU A 297 -2.40 -23.43 -2.95
C LEU A 297 -1.68 -24.73 -2.58
N ALA A 298 -1.27 -24.87 -1.31
CA ALA A 298 -0.44 -26.01 -0.85
C ALA A 298 -1.13 -27.38 -0.91
N ASN A 299 -2.44 -27.43 -1.14
CA ASN A 299 -3.25 -28.65 -1.16
C ASN A 299 -3.40 -29.29 -2.56
N GLY A 300 -2.68 -28.82 -3.58
CA GLY A 300 -2.73 -29.36 -4.94
C GLY A 300 -4.07 -29.16 -5.67
N SER A 301 -5.00 -28.37 -5.12
CA SER A 301 -6.30 -28.06 -5.74
C SER A 301 -6.21 -26.80 -6.60
N ILE A 302 -6.86 -26.83 -7.78
CA ILE A 302 -7.17 -25.65 -8.59
C ILE A 302 -8.30 -24.89 -7.89
N ASN A 303 -8.02 -24.29 -6.74
CA ASN A 303 -8.87 -23.23 -6.18
C ASN A 303 -8.09 -21.91 -6.29
N VAL A 304 -7.62 -21.64 -7.51
CA VAL A 304 -7.29 -20.27 -7.90
C VAL A 304 -8.63 -19.55 -7.92
N PRO A 305 -8.80 -18.40 -7.25
CA PRO A 305 -9.97 -17.56 -7.47
C PRO A 305 -10.10 -17.37 -8.97
N ASP A 306 -11.26 -17.70 -9.53
CA ASP A 306 -11.51 -17.50 -10.96
C ASP A 306 -11.58 -16.00 -11.32
N SER A 307 -11.22 -15.13 -10.37
CA SER A 307 -11.40 -13.71 -10.41
C SER A 307 -10.25 -12.91 -9.83
N SER A 308 -9.86 -11.90 -10.58
CA SER A 308 -8.89 -10.87 -10.21
C SER A 308 -9.33 -9.54 -10.80
N GLY A 309 -8.97 -8.45 -10.13
CA GLY A 309 -9.21 -7.10 -10.66
C GLY A 309 -8.41 -6.86 -11.94
N ILE A 310 -9.01 -6.23 -12.95
CA ILE A 310 -8.40 -6.05 -14.29
C ILE A 310 -7.93 -4.62 -14.60
N ASN A 311 -8.23 -3.65 -13.74
CA ASN A 311 -7.93 -2.24 -13.93
C ASN A 311 -6.82 -1.76 -12.97
N ALA A 312 -5.62 -2.32 -13.12
CA ALA A 312 -4.48 -2.02 -12.26
C ALA A 312 -3.81 -0.66 -12.58
N TYR A 313 -3.97 -0.14 -13.79
CA TYR A 313 -3.22 1.02 -14.27
C TYR A 313 -3.43 2.29 -13.44
N PRO A 314 -4.66 2.76 -13.14
CA PRO A 314 -4.85 4.05 -12.50
C PRO A 314 -4.22 4.14 -11.10
N ILE A 315 -4.33 3.08 -10.30
CA ILE A 315 -3.71 3.01 -8.97
C ILE A 315 -2.19 2.91 -9.09
N ALA A 316 -1.68 2.08 -10.01
CA ALA A 316 -0.25 2.00 -10.24
C ALA A 316 0.35 3.33 -10.68
N HIS A 317 -0.34 4.04 -11.58
CA HIS A 317 0.13 5.30 -12.11
C HIS A 317 0.20 6.40 -11.04
N VAL A 318 -0.81 6.54 -10.18
CA VAL A 318 -0.75 7.56 -9.09
C VAL A 318 0.29 7.25 -8.03
N LEU A 319 0.64 5.97 -7.85
CA LEU A 319 1.66 5.52 -6.89
C LEU A 319 3.07 5.48 -7.49
N ALA A 320 3.22 5.58 -8.81
CA ALA A 320 4.49 5.41 -9.48
C ALA A 320 5.52 6.49 -9.10
N ALA A 321 6.70 6.06 -8.67
CA ALA A 321 7.84 6.94 -8.43
C ALA A 321 9.13 6.34 -9.01
N THR A 322 10.03 7.20 -9.48
CA THR A 322 11.36 6.81 -9.99
C THR A 322 12.44 6.87 -8.92
N ALA A 323 12.18 7.61 -7.84
CA ALA A 323 13.09 7.65 -6.71
C ALA A 323 12.36 7.89 -5.39
N ILE A 324 12.98 7.42 -4.31
CA ILE A 324 12.63 7.75 -2.94
C ILE A 324 13.83 8.42 -2.28
N THR A 325 13.59 9.46 -1.48
CA THR A 325 14.62 10.21 -0.77
C THR A 325 14.22 10.40 0.67
N ASN A 326 15.16 10.20 1.59
CA ASN A 326 14.96 10.46 3.01
C ASN A 326 16.30 10.63 3.74
N ASP A 327 16.22 10.98 5.01
CA ASP A 327 17.34 11.07 5.93
C ASP A 327 17.67 9.69 6.55
N TYR A 328 18.92 9.54 7.00
CA TYR A 328 19.37 8.39 7.78
C TYR A 328 20.25 8.84 8.96
N LEU A 329 20.14 8.10 10.06
CA LEU A 329 20.89 8.28 11.30
C LEU A 329 21.41 6.93 11.81
N VAL A 330 22.71 6.89 12.10
CA VAL A 330 23.49 5.72 12.47
C VAL A 330 24.48 6.09 13.57
N THR A 331 24.10 5.87 14.82
CA THR A 331 25.03 5.97 15.96
C THR A 331 25.03 4.68 16.78
N SER A 332 25.95 4.52 17.73
CA SER A 332 25.99 3.31 18.55
C SER A 332 24.71 3.17 19.37
N LEU A 333 24.01 2.03 19.26
CA LEU A 333 22.78 1.79 20.03
C LEU A 333 23.02 1.52 21.53
N THR A 334 24.28 1.44 21.95
CA THR A 334 24.70 1.18 23.34
C THR A 334 25.08 2.45 24.11
N THR A 335 25.08 3.61 23.44
CA THR A 335 25.44 4.89 24.05
C THR A 335 24.20 5.77 24.28
N PRO A 336 24.28 6.77 25.18
CA PRO A 336 23.20 7.73 25.40
C PRO A 336 22.70 8.44 24.12
N ASP A 337 23.56 8.63 23.12
CA ASP A 337 23.23 9.26 21.82
C ASP A 337 22.82 8.25 20.73
N ALA A 338 22.34 7.07 21.13
CA ALA A 338 21.94 5.99 20.23
C ALA A 338 20.79 6.41 19.30
N ALA A 339 21.02 6.27 18.00
CA ALA A 339 20.07 6.57 16.96
C ALA A 339 20.19 5.55 15.83
N GLY A 340 19.04 5.07 15.35
CA GLY A 340 18.96 4.15 14.22
C GLY A 340 17.89 4.58 13.24
N THR A 341 18.03 4.12 12.00
CA THR A 341 17.06 4.35 10.94
C THR A 341 16.83 3.07 10.14
N ASP A 342 15.55 2.75 9.94
CA ASP A 342 15.10 1.73 9.00
C ASP A 342 14.15 2.40 7.99
N TRP A 343 14.38 2.22 6.69
CA TRP A 343 13.42 2.64 5.67
C TRP A 343 12.49 1.48 5.31
N VAL A 344 11.19 1.73 5.40
CA VAL A 344 10.15 0.86 4.88
C VAL A 344 9.87 1.23 3.43
N ILE A 345 9.94 0.25 2.53
CA ILE A 345 9.68 0.43 1.09
C ILE A 345 8.72 -0.69 0.64
N THR A 346 7.50 -0.31 0.27
CA THR A 346 6.41 -1.23 -0.07
C THR A 346 5.92 -1.01 -1.50
N PHE A 347 5.74 -2.10 -2.24
CA PHE A 347 5.38 -2.10 -3.67
C PHE A 347 3.99 -2.68 -3.93
N PRO A 348 2.90 -2.01 -3.55
CA PRO A 348 1.56 -2.60 -3.43
C PRO A 348 0.93 -3.12 -4.74
N MET A 349 1.53 -2.82 -5.89
CA MET A 349 1.04 -3.26 -7.21
C MET A 349 1.87 -4.37 -7.85
N ARG A 350 2.92 -4.86 -7.17
CA ARG A 350 3.80 -5.89 -7.73
C ARG A 350 3.07 -7.22 -7.91
N LYS A 351 2.16 -7.59 -7.01
CA LYS A 351 1.25 -8.74 -7.20
C LYS A 351 0.35 -8.63 -8.43
N HIS A 352 0.00 -7.42 -8.84
CA HIS A 352 -0.76 -7.15 -10.06
C HIS A 352 0.11 -7.12 -11.32
N GLY A 353 1.36 -7.60 -11.25
CA GLY A 353 2.27 -7.67 -12.38
C GLY A 353 2.98 -6.35 -12.70
N ILE A 354 2.95 -5.36 -11.80
CA ILE A 354 3.50 -4.02 -12.02
C ILE A 354 4.73 -3.82 -11.12
N PHE A 355 5.93 -3.95 -11.69
CA PHE A 355 7.21 -3.81 -11.01
C PHE A 355 8.28 -3.26 -11.97
N SER A 356 9.52 -3.04 -11.51
CA SER A 356 10.61 -2.65 -12.41
C SER A 356 11.18 -3.88 -13.11
N SER A 357 11.39 -3.82 -14.41
CA SER A 357 12.00 -4.87 -15.20
C SER A 357 12.88 -4.25 -16.28
N THR A 358 13.84 -5.02 -16.79
CA THR A 358 14.70 -4.61 -17.92
C THR A 358 14.07 -4.92 -19.28
N GLN A 359 12.86 -5.50 -19.32
CA GLN A 359 12.14 -5.81 -20.55
C GLN A 359 10.90 -4.92 -20.66
N THR A 360 10.93 -4.01 -21.62
CA THR A 360 9.78 -3.20 -22.01
C THR A 360 8.87 -4.04 -22.91
N SER A 361 7.67 -4.37 -22.45
CA SER A 361 6.62 -4.89 -23.34
C SER A 361 5.78 -3.72 -23.82
N ASN A 362 5.84 -3.42 -25.12
CA ASN A 362 4.96 -2.43 -25.73
C ASN A 362 3.55 -3.02 -25.85
N ILE A 363 2.61 -2.55 -25.02
CA ILE A 363 1.20 -2.88 -25.17
C ILE A 363 0.64 -1.97 -26.27
N VAL A 364 0.50 -2.48 -27.48
CA VAL A 364 -0.13 -1.76 -28.60
C VAL A 364 -1.62 -2.08 -28.59
N SER A 365 -2.47 -1.06 -28.46
CA SER A 365 -3.90 -1.20 -28.73
C SER A 365 -4.10 -1.39 -30.24
N PRO A 366 -4.73 -2.49 -30.70
CA PRO A 366 -4.96 -2.72 -32.13
C PRO A 366 -5.89 -1.68 -32.77
N THR A 367 -6.68 -0.96 -31.98
CA THR A 367 -7.82 -0.16 -32.45
C THR A 367 -7.60 1.36 -32.43
N THR A 368 -6.63 1.88 -31.68
CA THR A 368 -6.47 3.34 -31.51
C THR A 368 -5.16 3.90 -32.05
N GLY A 369 -4.23 3.06 -32.54
CA GLY A 369 -2.92 3.53 -33.04
C GLY A 369 -2.04 4.18 -31.97
N ILE A 370 -2.40 4.05 -30.69
CA ILE A 370 -1.64 4.60 -29.57
C ILE A 370 -0.54 3.61 -29.19
N ALA A 371 0.71 4.06 -29.33
CA ALA A 371 1.89 3.31 -28.99
C ALA A 371 2.11 3.27 -27.46
N SER A 372 2.06 2.06 -26.91
CA SER A 372 2.71 1.59 -25.68
C SER A 372 2.36 2.28 -24.36
N VAL A 373 1.55 1.60 -23.54
CA VAL A 373 1.86 1.54 -22.11
C VAL A 373 2.99 0.53 -21.98
N ILE A 374 4.18 1.00 -21.59
CA ILE A 374 5.26 0.12 -21.16
C ILE A 374 4.97 -0.21 -19.71
N ILE A 375 4.59 -1.45 -19.43
CA ILE A 375 4.63 -1.98 -18.07
C ILE A 375 5.76 -2.99 -18.05
N ASN A 376 6.74 -2.71 -17.19
CA ASN A 376 7.91 -3.53 -17.05
C ASN A 376 7.54 -4.84 -16.32
N ALA A 377 7.03 -5.83 -17.05
CA ALA A 377 6.75 -7.16 -16.52
C ALA A 377 7.86 -8.14 -16.98
N ASN A 378 8.61 -8.72 -16.04
CA ASN A 378 9.46 -9.88 -16.32
C ASN A 378 8.83 -11.12 -15.68
N SER A 379 8.74 -12.22 -16.43
CA SER A 379 8.20 -13.50 -15.95
C SER A 379 9.11 -14.25 -14.97
N THR A 380 10.36 -13.82 -14.72
CA THR A 380 11.31 -14.63 -13.94
C THR A 380 12.06 -13.92 -12.80
N ALA A 381 12.12 -12.58 -12.78
CA ALA A 381 12.71 -11.84 -11.67
C ALA A 381 11.79 -10.67 -11.31
N THR A 382 11.16 -10.78 -10.14
CA THR A 382 10.23 -9.76 -9.61
C THR A 382 10.95 -8.70 -8.78
N ASP A 383 12.28 -8.76 -8.73
CA ASP A 383 13.12 -7.92 -7.89
C ASP A 383 13.26 -6.51 -8.44
N ILE A 384 13.18 -5.51 -7.56
CA ILE A 384 13.36 -4.11 -7.94
C ILE A 384 14.81 -3.71 -7.77
N LYS A 385 15.43 -3.27 -8.87
CA LYS A 385 16.82 -2.82 -8.90
C LYS A 385 16.94 -1.45 -8.25
N MET A 386 17.95 -1.30 -7.39
CA MET A 386 18.32 -0.05 -6.75
C MET A 386 19.63 0.46 -7.34
N GLY A 387 19.61 1.73 -7.74
CA GLY A 387 20.79 2.57 -7.84
C GLY A 387 20.63 3.76 -6.91
N GLY A 388 21.61 4.66 -6.86
CA GLY A 388 21.48 5.90 -6.10
C GLY A 388 22.76 6.29 -5.36
N ALA A 389 22.60 7.24 -4.45
CA ALA A 389 23.69 7.76 -3.66
C ALA A 389 23.19 8.24 -2.30
N PHE A 390 24.05 8.07 -1.30
CA PHE A 390 23.90 8.62 0.04
C PHE A 390 24.95 9.69 0.26
N TYR A 391 24.56 10.77 0.89
CA TYR A 391 25.41 11.93 1.16
C TYR A 391 25.49 12.11 2.68
N ASN A 392 26.62 12.59 3.19
CA ASN A 392 26.70 13.13 4.53
C ASN A 392 26.25 14.61 4.56
N ARG A 393 26.32 15.25 5.72
CA ARG A 393 25.95 16.67 5.88
C ARG A 393 26.92 17.62 5.15
N GLU A 394 28.13 17.16 4.85
CA GLU A 394 29.24 17.89 4.22
C GLU A 394 29.50 17.45 2.76
N GLU A 395 28.45 17.03 2.05
CA GLU A 395 28.43 16.71 0.60
C GLU A 395 29.29 15.52 0.14
N ALA A 396 29.92 14.79 1.06
CA ALA A 396 30.66 13.57 0.73
C ALA A 396 29.69 12.44 0.36
N GLN A 397 29.99 11.72 -0.72
CA GLN A 397 29.07 10.81 -1.40
C GLN A 397 29.51 9.35 -1.28
N ASN A 398 28.55 8.49 -0.94
CA ASN A 398 28.61 7.05 -1.12
C ASN A 398 27.65 6.65 -2.24
N VAL A 399 28.18 6.12 -3.33
CA VAL A 399 27.36 5.61 -4.43
C VAL A 399 26.90 4.21 -4.08
N ILE A 400 25.64 3.88 -4.40
CA ILE A 400 25.17 2.49 -4.39
C ILE A 400 25.81 1.78 -5.58
N THR A 401 27.01 1.23 -5.37
CA THR A 401 27.64 0.23 -6.23
C THR A 401 27.41 -1.13 -5.59
N GLY A 402 26.83 -2.09 -6.33
CA GLY A 402 26.67 -3.43 -5.78
C GLY A 402 28.04 -4.07 -5.43
N GLY A 403 28.00 -5.16 -4.66
CA GLY A 403 29.15 -5.73 -3.96
C GLY A 403 30.40 -6.01 -4.78
N ASP A 404 31.55 -5.96 -4.12
CA ASP A 404 32.87 -6.22 -4.69
C ASP A 404 33.01 -7.70 -5.14
N GLU A 405 32.96 -7.98 -6.44
CA GLU A 405 33.27 -9.30 -7.01
C GLU A 405 34.70 -9.34 -7.59
N PHE A 406 35.40 -10.46 -7.38
CA PHE A 406 36.68 -10.74 -8.04
C PHE A 406 36.45 -11.28 -9.48
N SER A 407 37.28 -10.84 -10.41
CA SER A 407 37.16 -11.16 -11.85
C SER A 407 37.21 -12.66 -12.19
N PRO A 408 36.55 -13.10 -13.28
CA PRO A 408 35.78 -12.26 -14.22
C PRO A 408 34.36 -11.94 -13.73
N VAL A 409 34.06 -10.64 -13.62
CA VAL A 409 32.74 -10.11 -13.24
C VAL A 409 31.81 -10.22 -14.47
N SER A 410 30.70 -10.95 -14.34
CA SER A 410 29.79 -11.22 -15.48
C SER A 410 28.66 -10.20 -15.63
N THR A 411 28.38 -9.37 -14.61
CA THR A 411 27.41 -8.27 -14.65
C THR A 411 27.76 -7.21 -13.60
N SER A 412 27.47 -5.92 -13.84
CA SER A 412 27.55 -4.92 -12.76
C SER A 412 26.66 -5.34 -11.59
N PRO A 413 27.18 -5.42 -10.37
CA PRO A 413 26.38 -5.79 -9.21
C PRO A 413 25.34 -4.70 -8.96
N VAL A 414 24.05 -5.07 -8.98
CA VAL A 414 22.92 -4.17 -8.71
C VAL A 414 22.24 -4.63 -7.44
N ASP A 415 22.07 -3.72 -6.49
CA ASP A 415 21.35 -4.02 -5.27
C ASP A 415 19.85 -4.21 -5.58
N ILE A 416 19.25 -5.29 -5.06
CA ILE A 416 17.83 -5.60 -5.31
C ILE A 416 16.94 -5.47 -4.07
N LEU A 417 15.66 -5.16 -4.31
CA LEU A 417 14.55 -5.20 -3.36
C LEU A 417 13.62 -6.37 -3.75
N PRO A 418 13.82 -7.55 -3.15
CA PRO A 418 13.21 -8.78 -3.63
C PRO A 418 11.81 -9.06 -3.06
N ARG A 419 11.33 -8.26 -2.11
CA ARG A 419 10.04 -8.46 -1.44
C ARG A 419 9.01 -7.41 -1.86
N GLU A 420 7.74 -7.65 -1.59
CA GLU A 420 6.74 -6.60 -1.68
C GLU A 420 7.02 -5.50 -0.66
N VAL A 421 7.30 -5.89 0.58
CA VAL A 421 7.72 -4.99 1.67
C VAL A 421 9.18 -5.25 1.99
N ASN A 422 10.00 -4.21 1.89
CA ASN A 422 11.43 -4.26 2.13
C ASN A 422 11.78 -3.29 3.25
N ILE A 423 12.57 -3.77 4.22
CA ILE A 423 13.12 -2.94 5.28
C ILE A 423 14.60 -2.75 5.02
N LEU A 424 15.02 -1.52 4.75
CA LEU A 424 16.41 -1.14 4.57
C LEU A 424 16.95 -0.53 5.87
N SER A 425 17.76 -1.26 6.61
CA SER A 425 18.36 -0.80 7.88
C SER A 425 19.73 -0.18 7.62
N PHE A 426 19.97 1.02 8.16
CA PHE A 426 21.22 1.74 8.00
C PHE A 426 22.20 1.44 9.14
N GLY A 427 23.41 1.00 8.80
CA GLY A 427 24.50 0.71 9.72
C GLY A 427 25.83 1.27 9.22
N LEU A 428 26.85 1.36 10.08
CA LEU A 428 28.19 1.73 9.60
C LEU A 428 28.80 0.57 8.79
N LYS A 429 29.52 0.90 7.72
CA LYS A 429 30.20 -0.09 6.87
C LYS A 429 31.11 -1.01 7.71
N GLY A 430 31.02 -2.31 7.47
CA GLY A 430 31.73 -3.34 8.25
C GLY A 430 31.04 -3.79 9.54
N GLY A 431 29.91 -3.18 9.91
CA GLY A 431 29.07 -3.63 11.02
C GLY A 431 28.12 -4.77 10.63
N THR A 432 27.90 -5.72 11.55
CA THR A 432 26.81 -6.71 11.46
C THR A 432 25.61 -6.21 12.24
N THR A 433 24.60 -5.62 11.59
CA THR A 433 23.40 -5.18 12.29
C THR A 433 22.16 -5.87 11.74
N ALA A 434 21.24 -6.25 12.62
CA ALA A 434 19.85 -6.54 12.23
C ALA A 434 19.12 -5.21 11.95
N SER A 435 17.81 -5.27 11.66
CA SER A 435 16.92 -4.10 11.75
C SER A 435 17.16 -3.34 13.05
N ARG A 436 17.46 -2.04 12.97
CA ARG A 436 17.89 -1.26 14.13
C ARG A 436 16.72 -0.61 14.86
N VAL A 437 15.64 -0.34 14.12
CA VAL A 437 14.46 0.35 14.64
C VAL A 437 13.27 -0.59 14.74
N LEU A 438 12.93 -1.25 13.65
CA LEU A 438 11.68 -1.99 13.47
C LEU A 438 11.79 -3.45 13.89
N ASN A 439 12.97 -3.96 14.24
CA ASN A 439 13.25 -5.37 14.52
C ASN A 439 12.68 -6.34 13.45
N SER A 440 12.71 -5.93 12.18
CA SER A 440 12.27 -6.76 11.05
C SER A 440 13.16 -8.01 10.88
N SER A 441 12.54 -9.14 10.56
CA SER A 441 13.21 -10.42 10.30
C SER A 441 13.75 -10.52 8.87
N TYR A 442 13.28 -9.65 7.97
CA TYR A 442 13.59 -9.67 6.53
C TYR A 442 14.31 -8.41 6.06
N THR A 443 15.15 -7.86 6.93
CA THR A 443 15.88 -6.62 6.67
C THR A 443 17.03 -6.81 5.69
N LYS A 444 17.15 -5.86 4.77
CA LYS A 444 18.37 -5.62 4.00
C LYS A 444 19.20 -4.57 4.73
N ASN A 445 20.45 -4.88 5.03
CA ASN A 445 21.34 -3.91 5.68
C ASN A 445 22.09 -3.10 4.64
N TYR A 446 22.22 -1.81 4.91
CA TYR A 446 22.99 -0.90 4.08
C TYR A 446 24.08 -0.23 4.93
N GLY A 447 25.33 -0.48 4.53
CA GLY A 447 26.52 0.08 5.16
C GLY A 447 26.79 1.48 4.63
N VAL A 448 26.80 2.48 5.52
CA VAL A 448 27.20 3.85 5.22
C VAL A 448 28.54 4.17 5.91
N ASP A 449 29.33 5.04 5.30
CA ASP A 449 30.61 5.49 5.88
C ASP A 449 30.42 6.59 6.94
N TYR A 450 29.21 7.15 7.05
CA TYR A 450 28.90 8.30 7.91
C TYR A 450 27.76 8.00 8.87
N MET A 451 27.78 8.66 10.02
CA MET A 451 26.78 8.47 11.09
C MET A 451 25.44 9.12 10.77
N ASN A 452 25.37 10.04 9.82
CA ASN A 452 24.15 10.77 9.52
C ASN A 452 24.23 11.41 8.13
N GLY A 453 23.08 11.58 7.51
CA GLY A 453 22.98 12.19 6.20
C GLY A 453 21.63 11.95 5.55
N TRP A 454 21.60 12.08 4.23
CA TRP A 454 20.41 11.82 3.43
C TRP A 454 20.80 10.99 2.21
N GLY A 455 19.82 10.36 1.58
CA GLY A 455 20.11 9.67 0.33
C GLY A 455 18.90 9.47 -0.55
N THR A 456 19.19 9.07 -1.77
CA THR A 456 18.20 8.79 -2.79
C THR A 456 18.39 7.37 -3.28
N ILE A 457 17.32 6.59 -3.26
CA ILE A 457 17.25 5.30 -3.97
C ILE A 457 16.51 5.55 -5.28
N LEU A 458 17.20 5.29 -6.38
CA LEU A 458 16.63 5.24 -7.72
C LEU A 458 15.98 3.87 -7.92
N LEU A 459 14.71 3.88 -8.31
CA LEU A 459 13.88 2.71 -8.55
C LEU A 459 13.69 2.43 -10.05
N ASP A 460 14.31 3.26 -10.90
CA ASP A 460 14.28 3.18 -12.35
C ASP A 460 15.70 2.88 -12.87
N ALA A 461 16.01 1.59 -13.03
CA ALA A 461 17.32 1.15 -13.54
C ALA A 461 17.29 0.79 -15.04
N SER A 462 16.22 1.10 -15.77
CA SER A 462 16.17 0.91 -17.23
C SER A 462 16.12 2.26 -17.93
N ALA A 463 17.29 2.87 -18.07
CA ALA A 463 17.51 4.02 -18.93
C ALA A 463 17.36 3.62 -20.41
N THR A 464 16.13 3.42 -20.88
CA THR A 464 15.84 3.66 -22.29
C THR A 464 15.32 5.09 -22.39
N ASN A 465 16.02 5.90 -23.18
CA ASN A 465 15.67 7.29 -23.50
C ASN A 465 14.38 7.34 -24.34
N ASP A 466 13.28 6.88 -23.76
CA ASP A 466 12.00 6.84 -24.44
C ASP A 466 11.31 8.20 -24.26
N THR A 467 10.96 8.82 -25.38
CA THR A 467 10.39 10.17 -25.40
C THR A 467 9.09 10.18 -24.60
N ALA A 468 8.97 11.20 -23.74
CA ALA A 468 7.93 11.37 -22.74
C ALA A 468 6.51 11.31 -23.34
N SER A 469 5.92 10.12 -23.32
CA SER A 469 4.47 9.96 -23.44
C SER A 469 3.92 9.73 -22.04
N PHE A 470 3.09 10.66 -21.58
CA PHE A 470 2.43 10.65 -20.27
C PHE A 470 1.58 9.38 -20.05
N ALA A 471 1.21 8.66 -21.11
CA ALA A 471 0.52 7.37 -21.00
C ALA A 471 1.37 6.25 -20.35
N LYS A 472 2.69 6.43 -20.16
CA LYS A 472 3.59 5.40 -19.63
C LYS A 472 3.73 5.51 -18.10
N ILE A 473 3.59 4.37 -17.38
CA ILE A 473 4.01 4.30 -15.98
C ILE A 473 5.54 4.33 -15.96
N LYS A 474 6.13 5.44 -15.51
CA LYS A 474 7.58 5.56 -15.35
C LYS A 474 7.94 5.49 -13.87
N GLY A 475 8.84 4.56 -13.53
CA GLY A 475 9.14 4.16 -12.16
C GLY A 475 8.32 2.95 -11.72
N VAL A 476 8.18 2.76 -10.40
CA VAL A 476 7.40 1.66 -9.80
C VAL A 476 6.40 2.20 -8.80
N PRO A 477 5.20 1.59 -8.66
CA PRO A 477 4.25 1.93 -7.61
C PRO A 477 4.86 1.66 -6.23
N VAL A 478 5.14 2.71 -5.47
CA VAL A 478 5.87 2.60 -4.19
C VAL A 478 5.27 3.51 -3.12
N ILE A 479 5.22 2.99 -1.89
CA ILE A 479 4.81 3.70 -0.67
C ILE A 479 5.78 3.34 0.46
N GLY A 480 5.76 4.09 1.57
CA GLY A 480 6.64 3.81 2.70
C GLY A 480 7.00 5.04 3.52
N PHE A 481 7.91 4.86 4.47
CA PHE A 481 8.42 5.90 5.36
C PHE A 481 9.78 5.46 5.93
N ALA A 482 10.53 6.39 6.52
CA ALA A 482 11.67 6.09 7.37
C ALA A 482 11.24 6.05 8.84
N ALA A 483 11.54 4.96 9.53
CA ALA A 483 11.40 4.84 10.98
C ALA A 483 12.73 5.20 11.63
N ILE A 484 12.71 6.12 12.59
CA ILE A 484 13.87 6.55 13.34
C ILE A 484 13.63 6.23 14.80
N ARG A 485 14.67 5.75 15.47
CA ARG A 485 14.68 5.59 16.93
C ARG A 485 15.86 6.35 17.50
N GLY A 486 15.63 7.10 18.56
CA GLY A 486 16.66 7.65 19.44
C GLY A 486 16.53 7.07 20.86
N ASN A 487 17.64 6.95 21.59
CA ASN A 487 17.59 6.75 23.04
C ASN A 487 17.57 8.10 23.76
N TYR A 488 16.93 8.13 24.92
CA TYR A 488 17.00 9.26 25.83
C TYR A 488 18.20 9.10 26.78
N ALA A 489 19.17 10.00 26.69
CA ALA A 489 20.47 9.87 27.34
C ALA A 489 20.43 9.68 28.87
N ALA A 490 19.42 10.24 29.55
CA ALA A 490 19.31 10.14 31.02
C ALA A 490 18.63 8.84 31.50
N GLU A 491 17.94 8.12 30.61
CA GLU A 491 17.35 6.81 30.90
C GLU A 491 17.47 5.91 29.68
N ALA A 492 18.48 5.03 29.66
CA ALA A 492 18.77 4.17 28.51
C ALA A 492 17.62 3.22 28.09
N THR A 493 16.59 3.05 28.93
CA THR A 493 15.36 2.30 28.64
C THR A 493 14.29 3.13 27.95
N SER A 494 14.39 4.45 28.03
CA SER A 494 13.45 5.40 27.42
C SER A 494 13.91 5.69 25.99
N VAL A 495 13.08 5.34 25.02
CA VAL A 495 13.35 5.50 23.60
C VAL A 495 12.27 6.33 22.94
N ILE A 496 12.67 7.10 21.93
CA ILE A 496 11.78 7.96 21.14
C ILE A 496 11.76 7.41 19.73
N GLY A 497 10.57 7.21 19.20
CA GLY A 497 10.33 6.76 17.83
C GLY A 497 9.67 7.87 17.04
N GLU A 498 10.11 8.04 15.80
CA GLU A 498 9.52 9.01 14.86
C GLU A 498 9.48 8.37 13.46
N SER A 499 8.43 8.67 12.71
CA SER A 499 8.34 8.27 11.30
C SER A 499 8.40 9.49 10.40
N ILE A 500 9.32 9.48 9.45
CA ILE A 500 9.47 10.53 8.44
C ILE A 500 8.96 10.00 7.10
N PRO A 501 7.93 10.61 6.48
CA PRO A 501 7.48 10.24 5.14
C PRO A 501 8.62 10.33 4.13
N HIS A 502 8.70 9.38 3.19
CA HIS A 502 9.63 9.50 2.08
C HIS A 502 9.25 10.66 1.17
N THR A 503 10.25 11.32 0.61
CA THR A 503 10.05 12.20 -0.55
C THR A 503 10.08 11.35 -1.81
N PHE A 504 8.98 11.34 -2.57
CA PHE A 504 8.85 10.59 -3.81
C PHE A 504 9.11 11.49 -5.01
N THR A 505 10.07 11.10 -5.85
CA THR A 505 10.23 11.70 -7.19
C THR A 505 9.30 10.98 -8.15
N ARG A 506 8.18 11.62 -8.48
CA ARG A 506 7.26 11.16 -9.53
C ARG A 506 7.53 11.95 -10.80
N ASN A 507 7.44 11.30 -11.96
CA ASN A 507 7.76 11.99 -13.21
C ASN A 507 6.78 13.13 -13.46
N ARG A 508 7.38 14.31 -13.64
CA ARG A 508 6.79 15.61 -13.89
C ARG A 508 6.71 15.92 -15.38
#